data_AF-A0A7Z9UH72-F1
#
_entry.id   AF-A0A7Z9UH72-F1
#
_cell.length_a   1.000
_cell.length_b   1.000
_cell.length_c   1.000
_cell.angle_alpha   90.00
_cell.angle_beta   90.00
_cell.angle_gamma   90.00
#
_symmetry.space_group_name_H-M   'P 1'
#
loop_
_entity.id
_entity.type
_entity.pdbx_description
1 polymer ?
#
loop_
_entity_poly.entity_id
_entity_poly.type
_entity_poly.pdbx_seq_one_letter_code
_entity_poly.pdbx_strand_id
1 'polypeptide(L)'
;MENSIYKRLFKLVIKYWPYLVVSTLTAFIYVALNSMSVWLTASLINNILSDFDKLVNEQTQFASSSLLTLNEKLKYWTNGLILRETAKETLQVLCISILIIFLLKNVFLYLKNITLTIVQFRLITELRNKLYIHFHKLSLSFFNQHKSGEL
;
A
#
# COMPACT_ATOMS: atom_id res chain seq x y z
N MET A 1 5.08 -35.62 14.94
CA MET A 1 4.78 -34.66 13.85
C MET A 1 5.54 -33.38 14.13
N GLU A 2 6.61 -33.17 13.39
CA GLU A 2 7.49 -32.01 13.48
C GLU A 2 6.66 -30.74 13.25
N ASN A 3 6.45 -29.94 14.30
CA ASN A 3 5.79 -28.64 14.10
C ASN A 3 6.72 -27.81 13.24
N SER A 4 6.39 -27.63 11.96
CA SER A 4 7.21 -26.86 11.04
C SER A 4 7.50 -25.49 11.64
N ILE A 5 8.73 -25.01 11.45
CA ILE A 5 9.21 -23.72 11.96
C ILE A 5 8.20 -22.60 11.61
N TYR A 6 7.61 -22.67 10.42
CA TYR A 6 6.55 -21.79 9.94
C TYR A 6 5.32 -21.74 10.85
N LYS A 7 4.85 -22.88 11.37
CA LYS A 7 3.68 -22.93 12.25
C LYS A 7 3.96 -22.29 13.61
N ARG A 8 5.20 -22.42 14.11
CA ARG A 8 5.65 -21.73 15.34
C ARG A 8 5.75 -20.22 15.13
N LEU A 9 6.30 -19.80 14.00
CA LEU A 9 6.40 -18.39 13.60
C LEU A 9 5.02 -17.76 13.44
N PHE A 10 4.09 -18.45 12.76
CA PHE A 10 2.71 -18.01 12.60
C PHE A 10 2.00 -17.79 13.95
N LYS A 11 2.19 -18.69 14.92
CA LYS A 11 1.61 -18.55 16.27
C LYS A 11 2.17 -17.34 17.04
N LEU A 12 3.39 -16.89 16.75
CA LEU A 12 3.95 -15.67 17.32
C LEU A 12 3.37 -14.42 16.65
N VAL A 13 3.23 -14.46 15.32
CA VAL A 13 2.74 -13.35 14.50
C VAL A 13 1.25 -13.09 14.73
N ILE A 14 0.42 -14.15 14.87
CA ILE A 14 -1.04 -14.03 15.04
C ILE A 14 -1.45 -13.24 16.29
N LYS A 15 -0.59 -13.17 17.31
CA LYS A 15 -0.83 -12.35 18.51
C LYS A 15 -0.93 -10.85 18.19
N TYR A 16 -0.31 -10.41 17.10
CA TYR A 16 -0.30 -9.02 16.63
C TYR A 16 -1.21 -8.79 15.41
N TRP A 17 -2.18 -9.69 15.19
CA TRP A 17 -3.06 -9.65 14.01
C TRP A 17 -3.79 -8.31 13.79
N PRO A 18 -4.23 -7.52 14.79
CA PRO A 18 -4.95 -6.27 14.52
C PRO A 18 -4.06 -5.24 13.82
N TYR A 19 -2.80 -5.13 14.24
CA TYR A 19 -1.83 -4.23 13.62
C TYR A 19 -1.46 -4.68 12.20
N LEU A 20 -1.38 -6.00 11.97
CA LEU A 20 -1.18 -6.54 10.63
C LEU A 20 -2.36 -6.21 9.72
N VAL A 21 -3.60 -6.39 10.19
CA VAL A 21 -4.79 -6.02 9.42
C VAL A 21 -4.79 -4.53 9.09
N VAL A 22 -4.49 -3.66 10.04
CA VAL A 22 -4.37 -2.20 9.79
C VAL A 22 -3.28 -1.90 8.75
N SER A 23 -2.11 -2.53 8.86
CA SER A 23 -1.03 -2.38 7.90
C SER A 23 -1.44 -2.83 6.50
N THR A 24 -2.12 -3.98 6.39
CA THR A 24 -2.63 -4.52 5.13
C THR A 24 -3.69 -3.61 4.51
N LEU A 25 -4.66 -3.11 5.28
CA LEU A 25 -5.66 -2.17 4.80
C LEU A 25 -5.01 -0.88 4.26
N THR A 26 -4.06 -0.33 5.02
CA THR A 26 -3.29 0.85 4.61
C THR A 26 -2.48 0.58 3.34
N ALA A 27 -1.94 -0.63 3.19
CA ALA A 27 -1.22 -1.04 1.99
C ALA A 27 -2.13 -1.09 0.75
N PHE A 28 -3.35 -1.59 0.87
CA PHE A 28 -4.32 -1.59 -0.23
C PHE A 28 -4.67 -0.18 -0.68
N ILE A 29 -4.90 0.74 0.27
CA ILE A 29 -5.16 2.15 -0.05
C ILE A 29 -3.94 2.78 -0.76
N TYR A 30 -2.73 2.52 -0.26
CA TYR A 30 -1.50 2.97 -0.90
C TYR A 30 -1.39 2.46 -2.35
N VAL A 31 -1.65 1.17 -2.60
CA VAL A 31 -1.58 0.60 -3.95
C VAL A 31 -2.62 1.24 -4.87
N ALA A 32 -3.86 1.42 -4.40
CA ALA A 32 -4.91 2.07 -5.17
C ALA A 32 -4.53 3.51 -5.56
N LEU A 33 -4.03 4.30 -4.61
CA LEU A 33 -3.56 5.67 -4.87
C LEU A 33 -2.33 5.70 -5.79
N ASN A 34 -1.43 4.72 -5.67
CA ASN A 34 -0.28 4.62 -6.56
C ASN A 34 -0.69 4.30 -8.00
N SER A 35 -1.62 3.35 -8.19
CA SER A 35 -2.20 3.04 -9.49
C SER A 35 -2.92 4.25 -10.08
N MET A 36 -3.72 4.97 -9.28
CA MET A 36 -4.40 6.18 -9.71
C MET A 36 -3.41 7.28 -10.10
N SER A 37 -2.33 7.45 -9.34
CA SER A 37 -1.25 8.39 -9.63
C SER A 37 -0.61 8.11 -11.00
N VAL A 38 -0.27 6.85 -11.29
CA VAL A 38 0.30 6.45 -12.58
C VAL A 38 -0.70 6.66 -13.72
N TRP A 39 -1.96 6.29 -13.51
CA TRP A 39 -3.02 6.48 -14.50
C TRP A 39 -3.25 7.95 -14.85
N LEU A 40 -3.29 8.83 -13.85
CA LEU A 40 -3.45 10.27 -14.07
C LEU A 40 -2.25 10.88 -14.78
N THR A 41 -1.03 10.45 -14.48
CA THR A 41 0.16 10.87 -15.22
C THR A 41 0.09 10.43 -16.69
N ALA A 42 -0.38 9.21 -16.97
CA ALA A 42 -0.60 8.77 -18.35
C ALA A 42 -1.68 9.61 -19.06
N SER A 43 -2.78 9.93 -18.37
CA SER A 43 -3.85 10.77 -18.92
C SER A 43 -3.36 12.20 -19.22
N LEU A 44 -2.54 12.77 -18.33
CA LEU A 44 -1.89 14.07 -18.54
C LEU A 44 -1.10 14.09 -19.86
N ILE A 45 -0.18 13.14 -20.02
CA ILE A 45 0.75 13.09 -21.15
C ILE A 45 0.00 12.82 -22.45
N ASN A 46 -0.82 11.77 -22.49
CA ASN A 46 -1.38 11.29 -23.74
C ASN A 46 -2.64 12.03 -24.16
N ASN A 47 -3.47 12.45 -23.21
CA ASN A 47 -4.80 12.92 -23.54
C ASN A 47 -4.93 14.45 -23.46
N ILE A 48 -4.23 15.09 -22.53
CA ILE A 48 -4.36 16.54 -22.32
C ILE A 48 -3.28 17.32 -23.07
N LEU A 49 -2.03 16.84 -23.08
CA LEU A 49 -0.96 17.52 -23.81
C LEU A 49 -1.01 17.28 -25.32
N SER A 50 -1.48 16.11 -25.77
CA SER A 50 -1.43 15.74 -27.20
C SER A 50 -2.76 15.88 -27.93
N ASP A 51 -3.90 15.57 -27.29
CA ASP A 51 -5.18 15.37 -28.01
C ASP A 51 -6.42 15.80 -27.17
N PHE A 52 -6.44 17.04 -26.68
CA PHE A 52 -7.54 17.54 -25.83
C PHE A 52 -8.93 17.46 -26.48
N ASP A 53 -9.03 17.72 -27.79
CA ASP A 53 -10.30 17.66 -28.51
C ASP A 53 -10.86 16.23 -28.58
N LYS A 54 -9.99 15.21 -28.59
CA LYS A 54 -10.42 13.81 -28.52
C LYS A 54 -11.00 13.48 -27.15
N LEU A 55 -10.48 14.03 -26.06
CA LEU A 55 -11.05 13.87 -24.72
C LEU A 55 -12.47 14.44 -24.61
N VAL A 56 -12.69 15.63 -25.16
CA VAL A 56 -14.02 16.28 -25.14
C VAL A 56 -15.02 15.46 -25.97
N ASN A 57 -14.60 14.93 -27.11
CA ASN A 57 -15.42 14.06 -27.95
C ASN A 57 -15.70 12.69 -27.28
N GLU A 58 -14.72 12.07 -26.64
CA GLU A 58 -14.94 10.83 -25.86
C GLU A 58 -15.93 11.08 -24.71
N GLN A 59 -15.83 12.20 -24.01
CA GLN A 59 -16.74 12.53 -22.91
C GLN A 59 -18.19 12.72 -23.38
N THR A 60 -18.39 13.39 -24.52
CA THR A 60 -19.73 13.58 -25.11
C THR A 60 -20.31 12.28 -25.68
N GLN A 61 -19.47 11.39 -26.21
CA GLN A 61 -19.88 10.03 -26.61
C GLN A 61 -20.23 9.14 -25.40
N PHE A 62 -19.49 9.24 -24.29
CA PHE A 62 -19.83 8.53 -23.06
C PHE A 62 -21.11 9.07 -22.39
N ALA A 63 -21.38 10.37 -22.50
CA ALA A 63 -22.62 10.96 -21.99
C ALA A 63 -23.87 10.54 -22.77
N SER A 64 -23.72 10.20 -24.06
CA SER A 64 -24.83 9.83 -24.95
C SER A 64 -25.04 8.32 -25.09
N SER A 65 -24.11 7.49 -24.62
CA SER A 65 -24.21 6.03 -24.66
C SER A 65 -24.92 5.46 -23.43
N SER A 66 -25.97 4.66 -23.65
CA SER A 66 -26.76 4.03 -22.57
C SER A 66 -26.15 2.73 -22.03
N LEU A 67 -25.18 2.14 -22.74
CA LEU A 67 -24.43 0.95 -22.35
C LEU A 67 -22.95 1.29 -22.27
N LEU A 68 -22.49 1.69 -21.08
CA LEU A 68 -21.08 1.94 -20.80
C LEU A 68 -20.43 0.68 -20.20
N THR A 69 -19.32 0.26 -20.77
CA THR A 69 -18.43 -0.75 -20.21
C THR A 69 -17.79 -0.23 -18.92
N LEU A 70 -17.37 -1.10 -18.00
CA LEU A 70 -16.76 -0.67 -16.72
C LEU A 70 -15.57 0.29 -16.90
N ASN A 71 -14.75 0.09 -17.94
CA ASN A 71 -13.65 0.97 -18.28
C ASN A 71 -14.13 2.37 -18.72
N GLU A 72 -15.19 2.41 -19.55
CA GLU A 72 -15.76 3.65 -20.07
C GLU A 72 -16.45 4.44 -18.95
N LYS A 73 -17.12 3.75 -18.01
CA LYS A 73 -17.69 4.37 -16.81
C LYS A 73 -16.62 4.98 -15.90
N LEU A 74 -15.48 4.29 -15.73
CA LEU A 74 -14.32 4.80 -14.98
C LEU A 74 -13.73 6.03 -15.67
N LYS A 75 -13.53 6.00 -17.00
CA LYS A 75 -13.06 7.15 -17.78
C LYS A 75 -14.03 8.32 -17.69
N TYR A 76 -15.33 8.10 -17.86
CA TYR A 76 -16.36 9.13 -17.78
C TYR A 76 -16.38 9.84 -16.42
N TRP A 77 -16.27 9.07 -15.33
CA TRP A 77 -16.23 9.63 -13.98
C TRP A 77 -14.94 10.43 -13.74
N THR A 78 -13.79 9.90 -14.15
CA THR A 78 -12.50 10.59 -14.03
C THR A 78 -12.47 11.86 -14.88
N ASN A 79 -12.97 11.81 -16.11
CA ASN A 79 -13.06 12.97 -16.98
C ASN A 79 -14.04 14.01 -16.43
N GLY A 80 -15.17 13.59 -15.84
CA GLY A 80 -16.11 14.51 -15.18
C GLY A 80 -15.52 15.27 -13.99
N LEU A 81 -14.52 14.71 -13.29
CA LEU A 81 -13.82 15.38 -12.20
C LEU A 81 -12.75 16.37 -12.67
N ILE A 82 -12.24 16.22 -13.89
CA ILE A 82 -11.02 16.91 -14.34
C ILE A 82 -11.33 17.90 -15.47
N LEU A 83 -12.23 17.54 -16.39
CA LEU A 83 -12.53 18.28 -17.61
C LEU A 83 -13.22 19.62 -17.28
N ARG A 84 -12.65 20.70 -17.80
CA ARG A 84 -13.19 22.06 -17.74
C ARG A 84 -13.39 22.60 -19.15
N GLU A 85 -14.02 23.77 -19.25
CA GLU A 85 -14.35 24.43 -20.52
C GLU A 85 -13.12 24.70 -21.39
N THR A 86 -11.93 24.86 -20.81
CA THR A 86 -10.68 25.09 -21.54
C THR A 86 -9.60 24.06 -21.20
N ALA A 87 -8.78 23.69 -22.19
CA ALA A 87 -7.62 22.79 -22.04
C ALA A 87 -6.66 23.26 -20.93
N LYS A 88 -6.37 24.57 -20.90
CA LYS A 88 -5.50 25.19 -19.89
C LYS A 88 -6.02 25.00 -18.46
N GLU A 89 -7.32 25.19 -18.25
CA GLU A 89 -7.90 25.03 -16.92
C GLU A 89 -7.97 23.55 -16.50
N THR A 90 -8.31 22.67 -17.43
CA THR A 90 -8.28 21.20 -17.22
C THR A 90 -6.89 20.76 -16.78
N LEU A 91 -5.85 21.24 -17.49
CA LEU A 91 -4.45 20.95 -17.18
C LEU A 91 -4.07 21.42 -15.76
N GLN A 92 -4.48 22.64 -15.38
CA GLN A 92 -4.18 23.18 -14.06
C GLN A 92 -4.81 22.32 -12.94
N VAL A 93 -6.09 21.95 -13.08
CA VAL A 93 -6.77 21.09 -12.10
C VAL A 93 -6.14 19.71 -12.04
N LEU A 94 -5.76 19.14 -13.19
CA LEU A 94 -5.14 17.82 -13.22
C LEU A 94 -3.78 17.84 -12.51
N CYS A 95 -2.94 18.84 -12.78
CA CYS A 95 -1.65 19.00 -12.10
C CYS A 95 -1.80 19.11 -10.58
N ILE A 96 -2.75 19.92 -10.09
CA ILE A 96 -3.04 20.04 -8.65
C ILE A 96 -3.54 18.70 -8.08
N SER A 97 -4.42 18.01 -8.80
CA SER A 97 -4.96 16.71 -8.39
C SER A 97 -3.87 15.64 -8.29
N ILE A 98 -2.93 15.62 -9.25
CA ILE A 98 -1.74 14.74 -9.20
C ILE A 98 -0.92 15.04 -7.95
N LEU A 99 -0.62 16.32 -7.67
CA LEU A 99 0.14 16.69 -6.47
C LEU A 99 -0.54 16.20 -5.18
N ILE A 100 -1.85 16.41 -5.05
CA ILE A 100 -2.62 15.95 -3.89
C ILE A 100 -2.56 14.42 -3.75
N ILE A 101 -2.75 13.66 -4.84
CA ILE A 101 -2.70 12.20 -4.81
C ILE A 101 -1.28 11.70 -4.50
N PHE A 102 -0.24 12.36 -5.01
CA PHE A 102 1.15 12.06 -4.67
C PHE A 102 1.45 12.32 -3.20
N LEU A 103 0.94 13.39 -2.61
CA LEU A 103 1.08 13.62 -1.17
C LEU A 103 0.33 12.56 -0.37
N LEU A 104 -0.93 12.30 -0.72
CA LEU A 104 -1.77 11.34 -0.01
C LEU A 104 -1.19 9.93 -0.05
N LYS A 105 -0.71 9.45 -1.22
CA LYS A 105 -0.09 8.13 -1.31
C LYS A 105 1.14 8.01 -0.41
N ASN A 106 1.95 9.06 -0.29
CA ASN A 106 3.11 9.06 0.59
C ASN A 106 2.73 9.02 2.08
N VAL A 107 1.65 9.69 2.48
CA VAL A 107 1.10 9.59 3.84
C VAL A 107 0.68 8.15 4.15
N PHE A 108 -0.06 7.49 3.25
CA PHE A 108 -0.45 6.09 3.42
C PHE A 108 0.75 5.13 3.39
N LEU A 109 1.77 5.40 2.57
CA LEU A 109 3.03 4.65 2.57
C LEU A 109 3.71 4.71 3.95
N TYR A 110 3.77 5.92 4.53
CA TYR A 110 4.36 6.16 5.83
C TYR A 110 3.58 5.44 6.95
N LEU A 111 2.26 5.55 6.95
CA LEU A 111 1.40 4.89 7.93
C LEU A 111 1.52 3.35 7.87
N LYS A 112 1.58 2.79 6.65
CA LYS A 112 1.81 1.36 6.43
C LYS A 112 3.13 0.93 7.05
N ASN A 113 4.20 1.69 6.79
CA ASN A 113 5.55 1.40 7.26
C ASN A 113 5.66 1.51 8.79
N ILE A 114 5.11 2.56 9.41
CA ILE A 114 5.09 2.68 10.88
C ILE A 114 4.40 1.47 11.51
N THR A 115 3.19 1.14 11.03
CA THR A 115 2.41 0.04 11.60
C THR A 115 3.17 -1.29 11.49
N LEU A 116 3.82 -1.51 10.34
CA LEU A 116 4.62 -2.72 10.12
C LEU A 116 5.86 -2.76 11.04
N THR A 117 6.58 -1.64 11.19
CA THR A 117 7.76 -1.54 12.06
C THR A 117 7.41 -1.82 13.52
N ILE A 118 6.27 -1.32 14.01
CA ILE A 118 5.79 -1.59 15.38
C ILE A 118 5.61 -3.10 15.59
N VAL A 119 5.01 -3.80 14.61
CA VAL A 119 4.83 -5.25 14.68
C VAL A 119 6.17 -5.98 14.67
N GLN A 120 7.08 -5.59 13.78
CA GLN A 120 8.42 -6.18 13.70
C GLN A 120 9.18 -6.04 15.01
N PHE A 121 9.22 -4.84 15.59
CA PHE A 121 9.94 -4.60 16.85
C PHE A 121 9.38 -5.40 18.02
N ARG A 122 8.05 -5.48 18.13
CA ARG A 122 7.38 -6.29 19.15
C ARG A 122 7.67 -7.79 18.97
N LEU A 123 7.66 -8.28 17.73
CA LEU A 123 7.98 -9.67 17.42
C LEU A 123 9.43 -10.01 17.79
N ILE A 124 10.40 -9.18 17.39
CA ILE A 124 11.82 -9.37 17.71
C ILE A 124 12.02 -9.38 19.23
N THR A 125 11.37 -8.45 19.94
CA THR A 125 11.46 -8.36 21.40
C THR A 125 10.87 -9.59 22.08
N GLU A 126 9.70 -10.09 21.64
CA GLU A 126 9.09 -11.29 22.21
C GLU A 126 9.92 -12.55 21.92
N LEU A 127 10.48 -12.67 20.71
CA LEU A 127 11.40 -13.76 20.36
C LEU A 127 12.63 -13.75 21.25
N ARG A 128 13.29 -12.59 21.38
CA ARG A 128 14.47 -12.42 22.23
C ARG A 128 14.18 -12.78 23.69
N ASN A 129 13.06 -12.31 24.24
CA ASN A 129 12.69 -12.61 25.62
C ASN A 129 12.41 -14.10 25.85
N LYS A 130 11.73 -14.78 24.91
CA LYS A 130 11.51 -16.23 24.99
C LYS A 130 12.83 -17.01 24.92
N LEU A 131 13.76 -16.57 24.08
CA LEU A 131 15.07 -17.17 23.95
C LEU A 131 15.88 -17.01 25.25
N TYR A 132 15.94 -15.80 25.82
CA TYR A 132 16.64 -15.58 27.09
C TYR A 132 16.07 -16.37 28.26
N ILE A 133 14.74 -16.45 28.38
CA ILE A 133 14.09 -17.27 29.43
C ILE A 133 14.43 -18.74 29.25
N HIS A 134 14.53 -19.22 28.00
CA HIS A 134 14.92 -20.59 27.73
C HIS A 134 16.37 -20.84 28.13
N PHE A 135 17.30 -19.95 27.77
CA PHE A 135 18.69 -20.03 28.19
C PHE A 135 18.83 -20.05 29.72
N HIS A 136 18.15 -19.16 30.43
CA HIS A 136 18.24 -19.10 31.90
C HIS A 136 17.68 -20.33 32.64
N LYS A 137 16.95 -21.22 31.96
CA LYS A 137 16.41 -22.46 32.54
C LYS A 137 17.31 -23.68 32.29
N LEU A 138 18.38 -23.53 31.51
CA LEU A 138 19.34 -24.61 31.26
C LEU A 138 20.19 -24.89 32.51
N SER A 139 20.59 -26.15 32.68
CA SER A 139 21.36 -26.57 33.85
C SER A 139 22.81 -26.10 33.77
N LEU A 140 23.47 -25.96 34.93
CA LEU A 140 24.91 -25.64 34.96
C LEU A 140 25.76 -26.66 34.18
N SER A 141 25.33 -27.93 34.15
CA SER A 141 26.01 -28.98 33.39
C SER A 141 26.01 -28.71 31.88
N PHE A 142 24.92 -28.15 31.35
CA PHE A 142 24.84 -27.74 29.94
C PHE A 142 25.83 -26.61 29.63
N PHE A 143 25.88 -25.58 30.49
CA PHE A 143 26.83 -24.47 30.34
C PHE A 143 28.30 -24.86 30.54
N ASN A 144 28.56 -25.93 31.30
CA ASN A 144 29.92 -26.45 31.45
C ASN A 144 30.41 -27.21 30.21
N GLN A 145 29.48 -27.76 29.40
CA GLN A 145 29.79 -28.53 28.19
C GLN A 145 29.83 -27.67 26.92
N HIS A 146 29.16 -26.51 26.91
CA HIS A 146 29.08 -25.62 25.76
C HIS A 146 29.69 -24.25 26.05
N LYS A 147 30.53 -23.75 25.14
CA LYS A 147 31.15 -22.42 25.31
C LYS A 147 30.09 -21.33 25.15
N SER A 148 30.17 -20.29 25.98
CA SER A 148 29.23 -19.15 25.93
C SER A 148 29.21 -18.39 24.60
N GLY A 149 30.22 -18.55 23.74
CA GLY A 149 30.24 -17.96 22.39
C GLY A 149 29.49 -18.77 21.33
N GLU A 150 29.06 -19.99 21.65
CA GLU A 150 28.26 -20.86 20.77
C GLU A 150 26.75 -20.81 21.09
N LEU A 151 26.36 -20.04 22.11
CA LEU A 151 25.00 -19.88 22.63
C LEU A 151 24.41 -18.53 22.19
#